data_AF-A0A968WIH4-F1
#
_entry.id   AF-A0A968WIH4-F1
#
_cell.length_a   1.000
_cell.length_b   1.000
_cell.length_c   1.000
_cell.angle_alpha   90.00
_cell.angle_beta   90.00
_cell.angle_gamma   90.00
#
_symmetry.space_group_name_H-M   'P 1'
#
loop_
_entity.id
_entity.type
_entity.pdbx_description
1 polymer ?
#
loop_
_entity_poly.entity_id
_entity_poly.type
_entity_poly.pdbx_seq_one_letter_code
_entity_poly.pdbx_strand_id
1 'polypeptide(L)' 'MNSTMKVIGGFLAGAAVGVAAGMLLAPDSGRKTRRKIAEETKRLSDKFTDTLSTALDSAKKSYNQKLDQYADNGKHKMTR' A
#
# COMPACT_ATOMS: atom_id res chain seq x y z
N MET A 1 -13.76 -17.42 5.03
CA MET A 1 -12.50 -16.67 4.82
C MET A 1 -11.89 -17.08 3.47
N ASN A 2 -12.19 -16.37 2.38
CA ASN A 2 -11.56 -16.62 1.07
C ASN A 2 -11.25 -15.34 0.28
N SER A 3 -11.88 -14.22 0.66
CA SER A 3 -11.69 -12.92 0.00
C SER A 3 -10.28 -12.35 0.23
N THR A 4 -9.76 -12.41 1.45
CA THR A 4 -8.39 -11.94 1.76
C THR A 4 -7.32 -12.74 1.02
N MET A 5 -7.47 -14.07 0.95
CA MET A 5 -6.54 -14.93 0.20
C MET A 5 -6.56 -14.63 -1.31
N LYS A 6 -7.75 -14.35 -1.87
CA LYS A 6 -7.90 -13.99 -3.28
C LYS A 6 -7.31 -12.61 -3.61
N VAL A 7 -7.44 -11.64 -2.70
CA VAL A 7 -6.81 -10.31 -2.83
C VAL A 7 -5.28 -10.42 -2.77
N ILE A 8 -4.76 -11.14 -1.77
CA ILE A 8 -3.30 -11.35 -1.62
C ILE A 8 -2.76 -12.13 -2.83
N GLY A 9 -3.44 -13.18 -3.27
CA GLY A 9 -3.05 -13.97 -4.45
C GLY A 9 -3.05 -13.13 -5.74
N GLY A 10 -4.08 -12.31 -5.95
CA GLY A 10 -4.16 -11.40 -7.09
C GLY A 10 -3.05 -10.34 -7.07
N PHE A 11 -2.73 -9.80 -5.90
CA PHE A 11 -1.62 -8.85 -5.74
C PHE A 11 -0.26 -9.49 -6.07
N LEU A 12 0.01 -10.68 -5.55
CA LEU A 12 1.26 -11.40 -5.83
C LEU A 12 1.41 -11.77 -7.30
N ALA A 13 0.33 -12.27 -7.94
CA ALA A 13 0.34 -12.57 -9.36
C ALA A 13 0.56 -11.31 -10.21
N GLY A 14 -0.13 -10.21 -9.87
CA GLY A 14 0.05 -8.91 -10.54
C GLY A 14 1.45 -8.34 -10.36
N ALA A 15 2.03 -8.46 -9.16
CA ALA A 15 3.40 -8.03 -8.88
C ALA A 15 4.42 -8.85 -9.67
N ALA A 16 4.27 -10.17 -9.75
CA ALA A 16 5.15 -11.03 -10.53
C ALA A 16 5.13 -10.69 -12.03
N VAL A 17 3.93 -10.51 -12.60
CA VAL A 17 3.76 -10.09 -14.00
C VAL A 17 4.34 -8.68 -14.21
N GLY A 18 4.11 -7.76 -13.28
CA GLY A 18 4.62 -6.39 -13.34
C GLY A 18 6.15 -6.32 -13.29
N VAL A 19 6.79 -7.12 -12.43
CA VAL A 19 8.25 -7.22 -12.37
C VAL A 19 8.80 -7.85 -13.65
N ALA A 20 8.21 -8.94 -14.13
CA ALA A 20 8.64 -9.58 -15.37
C ALA A 20 8.52 -8.62 -16.57
N ALA A 21 7.39 -7.95 -16.72
CA ALA A 21 7.17 -6.96 -17.77
C ALA A 21 8.09 -5.74 -17.62
N GLY A 22 8.25 -5.21 -16.41
CA GLY A 22 9.12 -4.08 -16.12
C GLY A 22 10.60 -4.40 -16.36
N MET A 23 11.03 -5.62 -16.06
CA MET A 23 12.39 -6.09 -16.33
C MET A 23 12.65 -6.31 -17.83
N LEU A 24 11.66 -6.79 -18.59
CA LEU A 24 11.76 -6.90 -20.06
C LEU A 24 11.75 -5.52 -20.76
N LEU A 25 11.01 -4.56 -20.22
CA LEU A 25 10.87 -3.21 -20.80
C LEU A 25 11.98 -2.25 -20.38
N ALA A 26 12.62 -2.46 -19.22
CA ALA A 26 13.69 -1.61 -18.74
C ALA A 26 15.04 -1.99 -19.40
N PRO A 27 15.66 -1.11 -20.22
CA PRO A 27 16.97 -1.38 -20.78
C PRO A 27 18.03 -1.35 -19.67
N ASP A 28 18.78 -2.43 -19.54
CA ASP A 28 19.76 -2.59 -18.47
C ASP A 28 21.03 -1.76 -18.75
N SER A 29 21.50 -0.99 -17.77
CA SER A 29 22.83 -0.40 -17.82
C SER A 29 23.46 -0.26 -16.43
N GLY A 30 24.39 -1.17 -16.15
CA GLY A 30 25.24 -1.17 -14.97
C GLY A 30 25.98 0.17 -14.79
N ARG A 31 26.20 0.52 -13.52
CA ARG A 31 26.80 1.78 -13.02
C ARG A 31 25.88 3.01 -13.07
N LYS A 32 25.27 3.35 -14.22
CA LYS A 32 24.31 4.49 -14.30
C LYS A 32 23.00 4.18 -13.58
N THR A 33 22.45 2.98 -13.76
CA THR A 33 21.22 2.55 -13.09
C THR A 33 21.39 2.45 -11.57
N ARG A 34 22.53 1.98 -11.06
CA ARG A 34 22.75 1.89 -9.60
C ARG A 34 22.80 3.28 -8.94
N ARG A 35 23.39 4.27 -9.63
CA ARG A 35 23.42 5.68 -9.19
C ARG A 35 22.04 6.34 -9.30
N LYS A 36 21.36 6.16 -10.44
CA LYS A 36 19.99 6.66 -10.65
C LYS A 36 19.01 6.06 -9.65
N ILE A 37 19.04 4.74 -9.42
CA ILE A 37 18.24 4.10 -8.39
C ILE A 37 18.55 4.73 -7.04
N ALA A 38 19.80 4.86 -6.61
CA ALA A 38 20.09 5.45 -5.30
C ALA A 38 19.52 6.88 -5.13
N GLU A 39 19.63 7.75 -6.14
CA GLU A 39 19.08 9.12 -6.09
C GLU A 39 17.56 9.17 -6.22
N GLU A 40 17.01 8.44 -7.20
CA GLU A 40 15.56 8.35 -7.45
C GLU A 40 14.86 7.67 -6.27
N THR A 41 15.42 6.60 -5.70
CA THR A 41 14.84 5.92 -4.53
C THR A 41 14.85 6.83 -3.31
N LYS A 42 15.87 7.67 -3.11
CA LYS A 42 15.85 8.63 -2.00
C LYS A 42 14.74 9.66 -2.17
N ARG A 43 14.63 10.29 -3.35
CA ARG A 43 13.58 11.28 -3.65
C ARG A 43 12.18 10.68 -3.69
N LEU A 44 12.08 9.46 -4.22
CA LEU A 44 10.84 8.71 -4.31
C LEU A 44 10.40 8.29 -2.93
N SER A 45 11.29 7.72 -2.10
CA SER A 45 10.98 7.33 -0.72
C SER A 45 10.48 8.50 0.12
N ASP A 46 11.08 9.69 0.03
CA ASP A 46 10.59 10.85 0.79
C ASP A 46 9.16 11.22 0.34
N LYS A 47 8.92 11.33 -0.97
CA LYS A 47 7.59 11.63 -1.53
C LYS A 47 6.56 10.51 -1.29
N PHE A 48 6.97 9.26 -1.40
CA PHE A 48 6.13 8.09 -1.17
C PHE A 48 5.77 8.00 0.30
N THR A 49 6.73 8.21 1.19
CA THR A 49 6.49 8.13 2.64
C THR A 49 5.51 9.21 3.07
N ASP A 50 5.64 10.45 2.59
CA ASP A 50 4.67 11.50 2.92
C ASP A 50 3.27 11.20 2.37
N THR A 51 3.19 10.75 1.11
CA THR A 51 1.91 10.43 0.47
C THR A 51 1.25 9.21 1.10
N LEU A 52 2.02 8.16 1.38
CA LEU A 52 1.56 6.97 2.06
C LEU A 52 1.16 7.28 3.49
N SER A 53 1.93 8.07 4.23
CA SER A 53 1.58 8.46 5.60
C SER A 53 0.26 9.21 5.62
N THR A 54 0.07 10.16 4.71
CA THR A 54 -1.21 10.89 4.57
C THR A 54 -2.38 9.96 4.21
N ALA A 55 -2.15 9.02 3.29
CA ALA A 55 -3.17 8.05 2.87
C ALA A 55 -3.50 7.04 3.98
N LEU A 56 -2.48 6.56 4.70
CA LEU A 56 -2.61 5.65 5.84
C LEU A 56 -3.28 6.35 7.02
N ASP A 57 -2.98 7.61 7.28
CA ASP A 57 -3.65 8.41 8.32
C ASP A 57 -5.11 8.66 7.96
N SER A 58 -5.41 8.95 6.70
CA SER A 58 -6.80 9.08 6.21
C SER A 58 -7.56 7.76 6.31
N ALA A 59 -6.91 6.64 6.00
CA ALA A 59 -7.47 5.31 6.13
C ALA A 59 -7.68 4.94 7.62
N LYS A 60 -6.69 5.19 8.48
CA LYS A 60 -6.79 5.01 9.94
C LYS A 60 -7.92 5.85 10.53
N LYS A 61 -8.04 7.12 10.14
CA LYS A 61 -9.10 8.01 10.63
C LYS A 61 -10.48 7.50 10.21
N SER A 62 -10.62 7.08 8.94
CA SER A 62 -11.86 6.48 8.44
C SER A 62 -12.18 5.13 9.11
N TYR A 63 -11.14 4.35 9.43
CA TYR A 63 -11.28 3.07 10.12
C TYR A 63 -11.66 3.27 11.59
N ASN A 64 -11.02 4.19 12.28
CA ASN A 64 -11.32 4.55 13.67
C ASN A 64 -12.71 5.18 13.79
N GLN A 65 -13.11 6.11 12.91
CA GLN A 65 -14.49 6.64 12.94
C GLN A 65 -15.54 5.55 12.73
N LYS A 66 -15.27 4.58 11.85
CA LYS A 66 -16.17 3.43 11.67
C LYS A 66 -16.18 2.54 12.91
N LEU A 67 -15.01 2.22 13.47
CA LEU A 67 -14.89 1.45 14.71
C LEU A 67 -15.58 2.12 15.88
N ASP A 68 -15.44 3.43 16.04
CA ASP A 68 -16.11 4.22 17.08
C ASP A 68 -17.62 4.21 16.85
N GLN A 69 -18.10 4.36 15.61
CA GLN A 69 -19.52 4.18 15.31
C GLN A 69 -20.03 2.76 15.58
N TYR A 70 -19.24 1.72 15.34
CA TYR A 70 -19.62 0.34 15.68
C TYR A 70 -19.57 0.09 17.20
N ALA A 71 -18.58 0.65 17.89
CA ALA A 71 -18.43 0.55 19.34
C ALA A 71 -19.54 1.32 20.07
N ASP A 72 -19.93 2.50 19.58
CA ASP A 72 -20.96 3.34 20.18
C ASP A 72 -22.38 2.81 19.88
N ASN A 73 -22.63 2.34 18.64
CA ASN A 73 -23.89 1.65 18.31
C ASN A 73 -24.01 0.29 19.03
N GLY A 74 -22.90 -0.41 19.28
CA GLY A 74 -22.86 -1.63 20.07
C GLY A 74 -23.21 -1.37 21.54
N LYS A 75 -22.68 -0.30 22.13
CA LYS A 75 -23.01 0.12 23.51
C LYS A 75 -24.45 0.63 23.65
N HIS A 76 -24.96 1.37 22.67
CA HIS A 76 -26.34 1.87 22.69
C HIS A 76 -27.39 0.74 22.56
N LYS A 77 -27.03 -0.39 21.93
CA LYS A 77 -27.87 -1.60 21.88
C LYS A 77 -27.76 -2.52 23.10
N MET A 78 -26.79 -2.30 23.99
CA MET A 78 -26.61 -3.11 25.22
C MET A 78 -27.16 -2.42 26.48
N THR A 79 -27.50 -1.13 26.43
CA THR A 79 -28.04 -0.35 27.56
C THR A 79 -29.56 -0.15 27.49
N ARG A 80 -30.31 -1.04 26.80
CA ARG A 80 -31.77 -1.05 26.85
C ARG A 80 -32.32 -2.44 27.11
#